data_AF-A0A521PWQ2-F1
#
_entry.id   AF-A0A521PWQ2-F1
#
_cell.length_a   1.000
_cell.length_b   1.000
_cell.length_c   1.000
_cell.angle_alpha   90.00
_cell.angle_beta   90.00
_cell.angle_gamma   90.00
#
_symmetry.space_group_name_H-M   'P 1'
#
loop_
_entity.id
_entity.type
_entity.pdbx_description
1 polymer ?
#
loop_
_entity_poly.entity_id
_entity_poly.type
_entity_poly.pdbx_seq_one_letter_code
_entity_poly.pdbx_strand_id
1 'polypeptide(L)'
;MPLTLADKVVKLLPDVGRLGVNPFDAGDDWLEQLDKNDRPGVILMLSAPSTDVSPREIARAVSTLKADWFIDYDDSDASRVALAAVGPIYKVHDAPDRLFCSSFTPAAPELVEWVQPPRMPTRKALKTVQFQGLTVKIDRPKGFVQKGKDDDGNEWSRTYELDYGFIPRTKGGDGEELDVFMGPSGDSSRAFWVTQQKADGSFDEYKLFLGFDSPRDARLAYAAHIPEKFYAGMTEMSVEQLKALLNLEPTVELLKTLVRPTVGFDAPTDAVLRAFDRHMSKVVKAGTAGDERYVLGIVLEPDVVDAQNDTYSAEEVRAAEHVFMEEYRNLGFMHKQMVTGDVKILESYIAPVDFAMGDINVKKGTWLMAVRVLDDGLWRQVKSGGLTGFSIGGSAVRKPA
;
A
#
# COMPACT_ATOMS: atom_id res chain seq x y z
N MET A 1 -23.15 -40.22 30.69
CA MET A 1 -21.81 -39.91 30.14
C MET A 1 -21.67 -38.40 30.10
N PRO A 2 -20.50 -37.81 30.40
CA PRO A 2 -20.27 -36.38 30.18
C PRO A 2 -20.42 -36.06 28.69
N LEU A 3 -20.89 -34.85 28.38
CA LEU A 3 -21.05 -34.37 27.00
C LEU A 3 -19.68 -34.18 26.36
N THR A 4 -19.54 -34.51 25.07
CA THR A 4 -18.32 -34.17 24.32
C THR A 4 -18.24 -32.66 24.08
N LEU A 5 -17.06 -32.15 23.70
CA LEU A 5 -16.91 -30.74 23.31
C LEU A 5 -17.86 -30.37 22.17
N ALA A 6 -18.01 -31.25 21.17
CA ALA A 6 -18.94 -31.05 20.06
C ALA A 6 -20.39 -30.95 20.56
N ASP A 7 -20.82 -31.83 21.47
CA ASP A 7 -22.16 -31.77 22.05
C ASP A 7 -22.41 -30.47 22.83
N LYS A 8 -21.38 -29.98 23.54
CA LYS A 8 -21.48 -28.70 24.27
C LYS A 8 -21.58 -27.53 23.31
N VAL A 9 -20.72 -27.46 22.30
CA VAL A 9 -20.73 -26.39 21.28
C VAL A 9 -22.08 -26.35 20.56
N VAL A 10 -22.62 -27.49 20.16
CA VAL A 10 -23.95 -27.57 19.52
C VAL A 10 -25.05 -26.98 20.41
N LYS A 11 -24.99 -27.19 21.73
CA LYS A 11 -25.95 -26.61 22.69
C LYS A 11 -25.81 -25.10 22.87
N LEU A 12 -24.69 -24.49 22.47
CA LEU A 12 -24.53 -23.04 22.51
C LEU A 12 -25.24 -22.37 21.33
N LEU A 13 -25.40 -23.10 20.23
CA LEU A 13 -26.05 -22.58 19.03
C LEU A 13 -27.56 -22.38 19.28
N PRO A 14 -28.18 -21.34 18.72
CA PRO A 14 -29.62 -21.18 18.79
C PRO A 14 -30.35 -22.38 18.13
N ASP A 15 -31.56 -22.69 18.59
CA ASP A 15 -32.38 -23.76 18.04
C ASP A 15 -33.01 -23.30 16.72
N VAL A 16 -32.24 -23.47 15.66
CA VAL A 16 -32.61 -23.09 14.31
C VAL A 16 -32.21 -24.24 13.41
N GLY A 17 -33.14 -24.74 12.57
CA GLY A 17 -32.94 -25.87 11.65
C GLY A 17 -31.98 -25.57 10.50
N ARG A 18 -30.80 -25.04 10.81
CA ARG A 18 -29.83 -24.41 9.91
C ARG A 18 -28.66 -25.34 9.64
N LEU A 19 -28.12 -25.25 8.44
CA LEU A 19 -26.83 -25.83 8.05
C LEU A 19 -25.71 -25.01 8.69
N GLY A 20 -24.93 -25.63 9.58
CA GLY A 20 -23.63 -25.10 9.98
C GLY A 20 -22.66 -25.29 8.82
N VAL A 21 -22.14 -24.19 8.28
CA VAL A 21 -21.10 -24.23 7.25
C VAL A 21 -19.80 -23.79 7.91
N ASN A 22 -18.76 -24.62 7.82
CA ASN A 22 -17.42 -24.22 8.19
C ASN A 22 -16.68 -23.75 6.91
N PRO A 23 -16.45 -22.44 6.73
CA PRO A 23 -15.79 -21.91 5.54
C PRO A 23 -14.36 -22.46 5.34
N PHE A 24 -13.72 -22.96 6.42
CA PHE A 24 -12.37 -23.53 6.37
C PHE A 24 -12.31 -24.95 5.78
N ASP A 25 -13.45 -25.66 5.66
CA ASP A 25 -13.47 -27.04 5.15
C ASP A 25 -13.28 -27.12 3.61
N ALA A 26 -13.32 -25.99 2.89
CA ALA A 26 -13.37 -25.95 1.43
C ALA A 26 -12.05 -25.55 0.72
N GLY A 27 -10.92 -25.41 1.43
CA GLY A 27 -9.63 -25.03 0.86
C GLY A 27 -9.34 -23.52 0.83
N ASP A 28 -8.34 -23.12 0.02
CA ASP A 28 -7.53 -21.89 0.15
C ASP A 28 -8.24 -20.52 0.11
N ASP A 29 -9.56 -20.43 -0.15
CA ASP A 29 -10.31 -19.16 -0.17
C ASP A 29 -11.56 -19.19 0.73
N TRP A 30 -11.32 -19.18 2.05
CA TRP A 30 -12.37 -19.17 3.06
C TRP A 30 -13.20 -17.87 3.05
N LEU A 31 -12.67 -16.76 2.51
CA LEU A 31 -13.38 -15.48 2.39
C LEU A 31 -14.49 -15.58 1.33
N GLU A 32 -14.21 -16.21 0.19
CA GLU A 32 -15.23 -16.46 -0.83
C GLU A 32 -16.37 -17.34 -0.29
N GLN A 33 -16.05 -18.29 0.60
CA GLN A 33 -17.06 -19.13 1.26
C GLN A 33 -17.89 -18.37 2.30
N LEU A 34 -17.29 -17.42 3.02
CA LEU A 34 -18.05 -16.52 3.88
C LEU A 34 -19.07 -15.72 3.05
N ASP A 35 -18.63 -15.09 1.96
CA ASP A 35 -19.50 -14.28 1.10
C ASP A 35 -20.64 -15.10 0.47
N LYS A 36 -20.34 -16.32 -0.01
CA LYS A 36 -21.35 -17.25 -0.56
C LYS A 36 -22.43 -17.62 0.44
N ASN A 37 -22.09 -17.68 1.73
CA ASN A 37 -22.98 -18.13 2.79
C ASN A 37 -23.49 -16.99 3.68
N ASP A 38 -23.10 -15.73 3.42
CA ASP A 38 -23.54 -14.56 4.17
C ASP A 38 -25.01 -14.21 3.87
N ARG A 39 -25.91 -14.85 4.62
CA ARG A 39 -27.33 -14.59 4.53
C ARG A 39 -28.02 -14.76 5.88
N PRO A 40 -29.08 -13.97 6.15
CA PRO A 40 -29.90 -14.16 7.33
C PRO A 40 -30.41 -15.60 7.42
N GLY A 41 -30.40 -16.17 8.62
CA GLY A 41 -30.85 -17.55 8.79
C GLY A 41 -29.76 -18.60 8.58
N VAL A 42 -28.48 -18.23 8.52
CA VAL A 42 -27.33 -19.15 8.52
C VAL A 42 -26.46 -18.88 9.75
N ILE A 43 -25.81 -19.93 10.26
CA ILE A 43 -24.73 -19.81 11.25
C ILE A 43 -23.43 -20.28 10.59
N LEU A 44 -22.46 -19.38 10.50
CA LEU A 44 -21.12 -19.68 10.02
C LEU A 44 -20.27 -20.15 11.19
N MET A 45 -19.69 -21.34 11.08
CA MET A 45 -18.84 -21.94 12.11
C MET A 45 -17.37 -21.76 11.72
N LEU A 46 -16.72 -20.75 12.27
CA LEU A 46 -15.33 -20.41 11.98
C LEU A 46 -14.41 -21.13 12.98
N SER A 47 -14.03 -22.36 12.67
CA SER A 47 -13.03 -23.12 13.42
C SER A 47 -11.71 -23.14 12.66
N ALA A 48 -10.94 -22.05 12.73
CA ALA A 48 -9.64 -21.96 12.09
C ALA A 48 -8.56 -22.71 12.90
N PRO A 49 -7.62 -23.42 12.25
CA PRO A 49 -6.32 -23.67 12.85
C PRO A 49 -5.62 -22.33 13.07
N SER A 50 -5.08 -22.10 14.27
CA SER A 50 -4.49 -20.81 14.65
C SER A 50 -3.24 -20.41 13.86
N THR A 51 -2.69 -21.32 13.06
CA THR A 51 -1.44 -21.13 12.31
C THR A 51 -1.62 -20.43 10.98
N ASP A 52 -2.84 -20.37 10.42
CA ASP A 52 -3.03 -20.00 9.02
C ASP A 52 -3.73 -18.65 8.83
N VAL A 53 -4.59 -18.23 9.77
CA VAL A 53 -5.37 -16.97 9.67
C VAL A 53 -5.38 -16.24 11.01
N SER A 54 -4.93 -14.98 11.03
CA SER A 54 -4.82 -14.22 12.29
C SER A 54 -6.20 -13.90 12.91
N PRO A 55 -6.32 -13.78 14.25
CA PRO A 55 -7.60 -13.49 14.89
C PRO A 55 -8.13 -12.07 14.55
N ARG A 56 -7.25 -11.14 14.15
CA ARG A 56 -7.65 -9.81 13.65
C ARG A 56 -8.32 -9.89 12.29
N GLU A 57 -7.83 -10.78 11.43
CA GLU A 57 -8.40 -10.99 10.10
C GLU A 57 -9.78 -11.63 10.20
N ILE A 58 -9.93 -12.65 11.07
CA ILE A 58 -11.24 -13.23 11.40
C ILE A 58 -12.19 -12.16 11.94
N ALA A 59 -11.76 -11.37 12.93
CA ALA A 59 -12.57 -10.28 13.49
C ALA A 59 -13.02 -9.27 12.41
N ARG A 60 -12.11 -8.90 11.49
CA ARG A 60 -12.44 -8.01 10.37
C ARG A 60 -13.48 -8.65 9.45
N ALA A 61 -13.29 -9.91 9.07
CA ALA A 61 -14.19 -10.61 8.15
C ALA A 61 -15.61 -10.73 8.72
N VAL A 62 -15.75 -11.09 10.01
CA VAL A 62 -17.08 -11.27 10.61
C VAL A 62 -17.80 -9.96 10.93
N SER A 63 -17.07 -8.84 11.04
CA SER A 63 -17.63 -7.55 11.45
C SER A 63 -18.67 -6.97 10.49
N THR A 64 -18.69 -7.44 9.24
CA THR A 64 -19.60 -6.97 8.19
C THR A 64 -20.66 -8.00 7.78
N LEU A 65 -20.65 -9.20 8.37
CA LEU A 65 -21.56 -10.28 7.99
C LEU A 65 -22.99 -9.99 8.46
N LYS A 66 -23.95 -10.44 7.65
CA LYS A 66 -25.39 -10.49 7.95
C LYS A 66 -25.79 -11.81 8.60
N ALA A 67 -25.07 -12.89 8.33
CA ALA A 67 -25.25 -14.18 8.97
C ALA A 67 -24.83 -14.15 10.44
N ASP A 68 -25.42 -15.03 11.24
CA ASP A 68 -24.91 -15.31 12.57
C ASP A 68 -23.58 -16.08 12.45
N TRP A 69 -22.69 -15.91 13.41
CA TRP A 69 -21.39 -16.57 13.37
C TRP A 69 -20.95 -17.04 14.75
N PHE A 70 -20.15 -18.10 14.73
CA PHE A 70 -19.54 -18.73 15.90
C PHE A 70 -18.08 -19.00 15.56
N ILE A 71 -17.16 -18.48 16.37
CA ILE A 71 -15.71 -18.58 16.19
C ILE A 71 -15.18 -19.51 17.28
N ASP A 72 -14.30 -20.42 16.88
CA ASP A 72 -13.47 -21.24 17.75
C ASP A 72 -12.00 -21.04 17.34
N TYR A 73 -11.18 -20.53 18.27
CA TYR A 73 -9.81 -20.11 18.00
C TYR A 73 -8.88 -20.43 19.17
N ASP A 74 -7.57 -20.45 18.98
CA ASP A 74 -6.63 -20.66 20.09
C ASP A 74 -6.60 -19.47 21.05
N ASP A 75 -6.50 -19.76 22.35
CA ASP A 75 -6.51 -18.72 23.37
C ASP A 75 -5.15 -18.05 23.56
N SER A 76 -5.13 -16.74 23.35
CA SER A 76 -3.96 -15.87 23.51
C SER A 76 -4.41 -14.46 23.84
N ASP A 77 -3.52 -13.61 24.35
CA ASP A 77 -3.83 -12.18 24.54
C ASP A 77 -4.24 -11.51 23.22
N ALA A 78 -3.62 -11.91 22.10
CA ALA A 78 -3.93 -11.38 20.78
C ALA A 78 -5.35 -11.76 20.33
N SER A 79 -5.75 -13.04 20.48
CA SER A 79 -7.10 -13.48 20.11
C SER A 79 -8.16 -12.94 21.06
N ARG A 80 -7.90 -12.87 22.37
CA ARG A 80 -8.80 -12.22 23.34
C ARG A 80 -9.06 -10.76 23.00
N VAL A 81 -8.02 -9.99 22.67
CA VAL A 81 -8.19 -8.58 22.28
C VAL A 81 -8.93 -8.44 20.96
N ALA A 82 -8.54 -9.22 19.94
CA ALA A 82 -9.12 -9.10 18.60
C ALA A 82 -10.60 -9.52 18.56
N LEU A 83 -10.94 -10.66 19.15
CA LEU A 83 -12.29 -11.21 19.10
C LEU A 83 -13.27 -10.48 20.04
N ALA A 84 -12.80 -9.94 21.17
CA ALA A 84 -13.63 -9.11 22.04
C ALA A 84 -14.10 -7.80 21.39
N ALA A 85 -13.48 -7.39 20.27
CA ALA A 85 -13.91 -6.23 19.51
C ALA A 85 -15.19 -6.47 18.68
N VAL A 86 -15.57 -7.73 18.45
CA VAL A 86 -16.69 -8.10 17.57
C VAL A 86 -17.79 -8.89 18.27
N GLY A 87 -17.52 -9.49 19.42
CA GLY A 87 -18.51 -10.24 20.19
C GLY A 87 -18.02 -10.60 21.58
N PRO A 88 -18.90 -11.12 22.44
CA PRO A 88 -18.50 -11.57 23.76
C PRO A 88 -17.68 -12.85 23.65
N ILE A 89 -16.59 -12.92 24.42
CA ILE A 89 -15.65 -14.04 24.40
C ILE A 89 -15.82 -14.94 25.63
N TYR A 90 -15.67 -16.25 25.45
CA TYR A 90 -15.91 -17.23 26.50
C TYR A 90 -15.14 -18.53 26.28
N LYS A 91 -15.03 -19.32 27.35
CA LYS A 91 -14.51 -20.69 27.36
C LYS A 91 -15.63 -21.69 27.46
N VAL A 92 -15.45 -22.85 26.86
CA VAL A 92 -16.27 -24.04 27.13
C VAL A 92 -15.49 -24.94 28.07
N HIS A 93 -16.11 -25.42 29.14
CA HIS A 93 -15.43 -26.05 30.29
C HIS A 93 -14.51 -27.25 29.96
N ASP A 94 -14.66 -27.88 28.80
CA ASP A 94 -13.85 -29.03 28.36
C ASP A 94 -12.82 -28.68 27.25
N ALA A 95 -12.61 -27.38 26.98
CA ALA A 95 -11.63 -26.89 26.01
C ALA A 95 -10.88 -25.67 26.57
N PRO A 96 -10.04 -25.86 27.62
CA PRO A 96 -9.38 -24.75 28.31
C PRO A 96 -8.41 -23.97 27.42
N ASP A 97 -7.89 -24.56 26.34
CA ASP A 97 -6.94 -23.91 25.42
C ASP A 97 -7.61 -23.18 24.25
N ARG A 98 -8.94 -23.32 24.11
CA ARG A 98 -9.73 -22.71 23.04
C ARG A 98 -10.48 -21.49 23.53
N LEU A 99 -10.65 -20.49 22.68
CA LEU A 99 -11.40 -19.26 22.92
C LEU A 99 -12.54 -19.20 21.91
N PHE A 100 -13.75 -19.01 22.43
CA PHE A 100 -14.95 -18.92 21.62
C PHE A 100 -15.47 -17.48 21.58
N CYS A 101 -16.07 -17.09 20.47
CA CYS A 101 -16.73 -15.79 20.28
C CYS A 101 -17.93 -15.97 19.34
N SER A 102 -19.03 -15.27 19.55
CA SER A 102 -20.22 -15.40 18.71
C SER A 102 -20.96 -14.08 18.50
N SER A 103 -21.71 -13.97 17.41
CA SER A 103 -22.61 -12.83 17.14
C SER A 103 -23.86 -12.83 18.04
N PHE A 104 -24.15 -13.97 18.67
CA PHE A 104 -25.33 -14.22 19.49
C PHE A 104 -24.96 -14.60 20.92
N THR A 105 -25.91 -14.48 21.85
CA THR A 105 -25.75 -15.02 23.20
C THR A 105 -25.91 -16.54 23.17
N PRO A 106 -24.99 -17.33 23.77
CA PRO A 106 -25.12 -18.78 23.85
C PRO A 106 -26.46 -19.22 24.46
N ALA A 107 -27.13 -20.21 23.86
CA ALA A 107 -28.42 -20.71 24.34
C ALA A 107 -28.33 -21.46 25.68
N ALA A 108 -27.13 -21.95 26.03
CA ALA A 108 -26.81 -22.65 27.27
C ALA A 108 -25.64 -21.94 28.00
N PRO A 109 -25.86 -20.75 28.59
CA PRO A 109 -24.81 -19.94 29.21
C PRO A 109 -24.15 -20.61 30.42
N GLU A 110 -24.79 -21.59 31.04
CA GLU A 110 -24.23 -22.41 32.11
C GLU A 110 -23.09 -23.33 31.66
N LEU A 111 -22.92 -23.52 30.35
CA LEU A 111 -21.82 -24.32 29.77
C LEU A 111 -20.57 -23.48 29.48
N VAL A 112 -20.61 -22.17 29.72
CA VAL A 112 -19.52 -21.26 29.37
C VAL A 112 -18.99 -20.45 30.56
N GLU A 113 -17.70 -20.15 30.51
CA GLU A 113 -17.05 -19.19 31.39
C GLU A 113 -16.68 -17.93 30.60
N TRP A 114 -17.25 -16.78 30.98
CA TRP A 114 -16.99 -15.51 30.29
C TRP A 114 -15.56 -15.02 30.52
N VAL A 115 -14.89 -14.63 29.44
CA VAL A 115 -13.50 -14.15 29.48
C VAL A 115 -13.49 -12.62 29.40
N GLN A 116 -12.71 -11.98 30.26
CA GLN A 116 -12.41 -10.55 30.11
C GLN A 116 -11.17 -10.40 29.23
N PRO A 117 -11.19 -9.49 28.22
CA PRO A 117 -10.00 -9.20 27.44
C PRO A 117 -8.92 -8.61 28.36
N PRO A 118 -7.63 -8.90 28.10
CA PRO A 118 -6.55 -8.35 28.91
C PRO A 118 -6.61 -6.82 28.88
N ARG A 119 -6.35 -6.22 30.05
CA ARG A 119 -6.32 -4.76 30.18
C ARG A 119 -5.05 -4.25 29.50
N MET A 120 -5.18 -3.87 28.23
CA MET A 120 -4.07 -3.29 27.48
C MET A 120 -3.57 -2.04 28.21
N PRO A 121 -2.25 -1.88 28.41
CA PRO A 121 -1.72 -0.64 28.95
C PRO A 121 -2.15 0.50 28.03
N THR A 122 -2.76 1.54 28.60
CA THR A 122 -3.13 2.74 27.86
C THR A 122 -1.86 3.35 27.28
N ARG A 123 -1.60 3.14 25.98
CA ARG A 123 -0.53 3.85 25.26
C ARG A 123 -0.79 5.34 25.47
N LYS A 124 0.20 6.06 26.02
CA LYS A 124 0.13 7.52 26.17
C LYS A 124 -0.22 8.10 24.81
N ALA A 125 -1.24 8.95 24.76
CA ALA A 125 -1.65 9.58 23.50
C ALA A 125 -0.45 10.34 22.91
N LEU A 126 -0.05 9.94 21.70
CA LEU A 126 1.04 10.58 20.98
C LEU A 126 0.60 11.95 20.45
N LYS A 127 1.52 12.92 20.44
CA LYS A 127 1.30 14.22 19.79
C LYS A 127 1.00 13.97 18.32
N THR A 128 -0.05 14.62 17.80
CA THR A 128 -0.42 14.52 16.38
C THR A 128 -0.07 15.83 15.71
N VAL A 129 0.68 15.75 14.61
CA VAL A 129 1.03 16.89 13.76
C VAL A 129 0.29 16.74 12.43
N GLN A 130 -0.27 17.84 11.95
CA GLN A 130 -0.81 17.94 10.59
C GLN A 130 0.21 18.66 9.72
N PHE A 131 0.65 18.01 8.64
CA PHE A 131 1.60 18.57 7.69
C PHE A 131 0.97 18.54 6.30
N GLN A 132 0.40 19.66 5.87
CA GLN A 132 -0.23 19.81 4.54
C GLN A 132 -1.30 18.73 4.22
N GLY A 133 -2.04 18.29 5.23
CA GLY A 133 -3.06 17.23 5.12
C GLY A 133 -2.56 15.83 5.51
N LEU A 134 -1.24 15.64 5.67
CA LEU A 134 -0.67 14.42 6.22
C LEU A 134 -0.77 14.43 7.75
N THR A 135 -1.31 13.35 8.30
CA THR A 135 -1.30 13.11 9.74
C THR A 135 -0.01 12.40 10.13
N VAL A 136 0.75 12.95 11.06
CA VAL A 136 1.97 12.34 11.62
C VAL A 136 1.81 12.19 13.13
N LYS A 137 2.08 10.99 13.66
CA LYS A 137 2.08 10.70 15.11
C LYS A 137 3.50 10.77 15.63
N ILE A 138 3.78 11.75 16.50
CA ILE A 138 5.09 11.99 17.09
C ILE A 138 5.25 11.13 18.34
N ASP A 139 6.16 10.15 18.28
CA ASP A 139 6.55 9.27 19.39
C ASP A 139 7.80 9.79 20.11
N ARG A 140 8.72 10.43 19.38
CA ARG A 140 10.01 10.94 19.83
C ARG A 140 10.10 12.44 19.48
N PRO A 141 9.60 13.34 20.34
CA PRO A 141 9.68 14.78 20.09
C PRO A 141 11.14 15.25 20.09
N LYS A 142 11.41 16.39 19.46
CA LYS A 142 12.71 17.07 19.51
C LYS A 142 13.20 17.21 20.97
N GLY A 143 14.45 16.82 21.20
CA GLY A 143 15.09 16.74 22.52
C GLY A 143 14.88 15.41 23.24
N PHE A 144 14.09 14.49 22.68
CA PHE A 144 13.93 13.14 23.23
C PHE A 144 15.27 12.40 23.25
N VAL A 145 15.58 11.78 24.40
CA VAL A 145 16.79 10.98 24.57
C VAL A 145 16.40 9.52 24.58
N GLN A 146 16.80 8.80 23.53
CA GLN A 146 16.68 7.35 23.44
C GLN A 146 17.95 6.72 24.01
N LYS A 147 17.78 5.68 24.84
CA LYS A 147 18.88 4.90 25.38
C LYS A 147 18.64 3.42 25.08
N GLY A 148 19.72 2.68 24.88
CA GLY A 148 19.64 1.24 24.67
C GLY A 148 20.96 0.56 24.96
N LYS A 149 21.02 -0.73 24.65
CA LYS A 149 22.25 -1.52 24.62
C LYS A 149 22.43 -2.09 23.22
N ASP A 150 23.67 -2.14 22.74
CA ASP A 150 24.00 -2.82 21.49
C ASP A 150 24.16 -4.35 21.71
N ASP A 151 24.46 -5.08 20.64
CA ASP A 151 24.63 -6.54 20.65
C ASP A 151 25.79 -6.98 21.56
N ASP A 152 26.77 -6.10 21.79
CA ASP A 152 27.91 -6.31 22.68
C ASP A 152 27.59 -5.92 24.14
N GLY A 153 26.36 -5.43 24.39
CA GLY A 153 25.88 -5.00 25.71
C GLY A 153 26.33 -3.60 26.14
N ASN A 154 27.02 -2.84 25.27
CA ASN A 154 27.43 -1.48 25.54
C ASN A 154 26.23 -0.55 25.52
N GLU A 155 26.18 0.38 26.47
CA GLU A 155 25.12 1.37 26.52
C GLU A 155 25.33 2.43 25.43
N TRP A 156 24.26 2.74 24.72
CA TRP A 156 24.22 3.85 23.78
C TRP A 156 23.11 4.83 24.15
N SER A 157 23.32 6.10 23.79
CA SER A 157 22.35 7.17 23.95
C SER A 157 22.31 8.02 22.69
N ARG A 158 21.11 8.37 22.24
CA ARG A 158 20.88 9.25 21.10
C ARG A 158 19.89 10.35 21.50
N THR A 159 20.20 11.58 21.14
CA THR A 159 19.28 12.71 21.27
C THR A 159 18.67 13.01 19.91
N TYR A 160 17.35 13.11 19.84
CA TYR A 160 16.65 13.49 18.61
C TYR A 160 16.67 15.02 18.48
N GLU A 161 17.28 15.54 17.41
CA GLU A 161 17.34 16.97 17.11
C GLU A 161 16.08 17.48 16.39
N LEU A 162 15.23 16.56 15.93
CA LEU A 162 13.97 16.80 15.22
C LEU A 162 12.83 16.01 15.85
N ASP A 163 11.60 16.45 15.59
CA ASP A 163 10.41 15.64 15.89
C ASP A 163 10.44 14.40 14.98
N TYR A 164 10.38 13.21 15.59
CA TYR A 164 10.29 11.94 14.89
C TYR A 164 8.96 11.27 15.22
N GLY A 165 8.39 10.62 14.22
CA GLY A 165 7.14 9.90 14.34
C GLY A 165 6.89 8.97 13.17
N PHE A 166 5.62 8.68 12.92
CA PHE A 166 5.19 7.81 11.83
C PHE A 166 3.88 8.28 11.21
N ILE A 167 3.60 7.87 9.97
CA ILE A 167 2.31 8.07 9.32
C ILE A 167 1.39 6.88 9.67
N PRO A 168 0.29 7.09 10.41
CA PRO A 168 -0.60 6.01 10.82
C PRO A 168 -1.30 5.38 9.61
N ARG A 169 -1.60 4.07 9.71
CA ARG A 169 -2.28 3.28 8.66
C ARG A 169 -1.44 3.16 7.37
N THR A 170 -0.13 3.11 7.52
CA THR A 170 0.80 2.79 6.44
C THR A 170 1.56 1.52 6.80
N LYS A 171 2.24 0.93 5.81
CA LYS A 171 3.12 -0.21 6.00
C LYS A 171 4.46 0.11 5.33
N GLY A 172 5.46 0.44 6.15
CA GLY A 172 6.84 0.70 5.78
C GLY A 172 7.56 -0.58 5.33
N GLY A 173 8.86 -0.43 5.04
CA GLY A 173 9.70 -1.50 4.50
C GLY A 173 9.88 -2.71 5.43
N ASP A 174 9.80 -2.47 6.73
CA ASP A 174 9.96 -3.43 7.82
C ASP A 174 8.63 -4.03 8.30
N GLY A 175 7.50 -3.59 7.73
CA GLY A 175 6.17 -4.01 8.14
C GLY A 175 5.54 -3.20 9.27
N GLU A 176 6.25 -2.20 9.82
CA GLU A 176 5.71 -1.20 10.76
C GLU A 176 5.14 0.01 10.00
N GLU A 177 4.69 1.06 10.70
CA GLU A 177 4.25 2.30 10.04
C GLU A 177 5.44 3.09 9.43
N LEU A 178 5.21 3.80 8.33
CA LEU A 178 6.24 4.61 7.65
C LEU A 178 6.78 5.70 8.59
N ASP A 179 8.06 5.60 8.89
CA ASP A 179 8.80 6.52 9.75
C ASP A 179 9.00 7.90 9.11
N VAL A 180 8.92 8.94 9.94
CA VAL A 180 8.99 10.34 9.52
C VAL A 180 9.86 11.18 10.45
N PHE A 181 10.81 11.90 9.87
CA PHE A 181 11.46 13.06 10.48
C PHE A 181 10.82 14.36 10.01
N MET A 182 10.53 15.25 10.97
CA MET A 182 9.92 16.56 10.71
C MET A 182 10.97 17.67 10.79
N GLY A 183 11.28 18.26 9.64
CA GLY A 183 12.11 19.45 9.48
C GLY A 183 11.36 20.76 9.78
N PRO A 184 12.08 21.90 9.80
CA PRO A 184 11.54 23.19 10.24
C PRO A 184 10.64 23.89 9.21
N SER A 185 10.71 23.53 7.92
CA SER A 185 9.96 24.21 6.85
C SER A 185 8.53 23.66 6.75
N GLY A 186 7.60 24.23 7.53
CA GLY A 186 6.21 23.75 7.65
C GLY A 186 5.39 23.72 6.36
N ASP A 187 5.81 24.46 5.34
CA ASP A 187 5.16 24.66 4.03
C ASP A 187 5.94 24.05 2.86
N SER A 188 7.05 23.35 3.10
CA SER A 188 7.79 22.68 2.03
C SER A 188 6.93 21.63 1.35
N SER A 189 6.72 21.79 0.04
CA SER A 189 5.99 20.82 -0.78
C SER A 189 6.81 19.58 -1.14
N ARG A 190 8.02 19.43 -0.60
CA ARG A 190 8.99 18.36 -0.93
C ARG A 190 9.01 17.30 0.17
N ALA A 191 9.11 16.05 -0.25
CA ALA A 191 9.24 14.88 0.60
C ALA A 191 10.44 14.05 0.14
N PHE A 192 11.36 13.73 1.06
CA PHE A 192 12.56 12.96 0.75
C PHE A 192 12.48 11.57 1.37
N TRP A 193 12.50 10.54 0.54
CA TRP A 193 12.51 9.14 0.93
C TRP A 193 13.94 8.66 1.02
N VAL A 194 14.40 8.34 2.22
CA VAL A 194 15.70 7.73 2.44
C VAL A 194 15.54 6.22 2.53
N THR A 195 16.31 5.50 1.72
CA THR A 195 16.44 4.04 1.82
C THR A 195 17.54 3.72 2.80
N GLN A 196 17.22 2.88 3.78
CA GLN A 196 18.20 2.34 4.70
C GLN A 196 18.54 0.89 4.39
N GLN A 197 19.78 0.54 4.71
CA GLN A 197 20.30 -0.81 4.63
C GLN A 197 20.84 -1.26 5.98
N LYS A 198 20.87 -2.57 6.18
CA LYS A 198 21.49 -3.23 7.34
C LYS A 198 23.01 -3.24 7.19
N ALA A 199 23.70 -3.74 8.22
CA ALA A 199 25.16 -3.86 8.22
C ALA A 199 25.70 -4.77 7.09
N ASP A 200 24.88 -5.71 6.62
CA ASP A 200 25.20 -6.62 5.51
C ASP A 200 24.84 -6.05 4.11
N GLY A 201 24.30 -4.83 4.05
CA GLY A 201 23.86 -4.17 2.82
C GLY A 201 22.48 -4.59 2.33
N SER A 202 21.80 -5.52 3.00
CA SER A 202 20.41 -5.84 2.69
C SER A 202 19.47 -4.69 3.06
N PHE A 203 18.34 -4.59 2.38
CA PHE A 203 17.32 -3.58 2.65
C PHE A 203 16.84 -3.68 4.11
N ASP A 204 16.74 -2.53 4.77
CA ASP A 204 16.22 -2.42 6.13
C ASP A 204 14.82 -1.80 6.11
N GLU A 205 14.75 -0.50 5.82
CA GLU A 205 13.51 0.26 5.88
C GLU A 205 13.58 1.56 5.06
N TYR A 206 12.43 2.25 4.98
CA TYR A 206 12.34 3.59 4.41
C TYR A 206 12.08 4.61 5.51
N LYS A 207 12.77 5.75 5.45
CA LYS A 207 12.51 6.90 6.32
C LYS A 207 12.17 8.13 5.51
N LEU A 208 11.03 8.74 5.83
CA LEU A 208 10.55 9.94 5.17
C LEU A 208 11.06 11.19 5.90
N PHE A 209 11.53 12.17 5.15
CA PHE A 209 11.93 13.47 5.66
C PHE A 209 10.99 14.53 5.07
N LEU A 210 10.16 15.12 5.92
CA LEU A 210 9.20 16.17 5.57
C LEU A 210 9.67 17.51 6.14
N GLY A 211 9.31 18.62 5.49
CA GLY A 211 9.63 19.96 5.99
C GLY A 211 11.08 20.38 5.78
N PHE A 212 11.67 19.95 4.66
CA PHE A 212 12.99 20.36 4.19
C PHE A 212 12.89 20.97 2.79
N ASP A 213 13.67 22.00 2.52
CA ASP A 213 13.65 22.68 1.22
C ASP A 213 14.71 22.19 0.25
N SER A 214 15.57 21.23 0.67
CA SER A 214 16.60 20.67 -0.19
C SER A 214 16.95 19.22 0.18
N PRO A 215 17.38 18.39 -0.79
CA PRO A 215 17.90 17.06 -0.53
C PRO A 215 19.10 17.10 0.41
N ARG A 216 19.94 18.14 0.29
CA ARG A 216 21.11 18.33 1.15
C ARG A 216 20.72 18.45 2.62
N ASP A 217 19.69 19.24 2.94
CA ASP A 217 19.29 19.46 4.33
C ASP A 217 18.60 18.22 4.92
N ALA A 218 17.78 17.52 4.13
CA ALA A 218 17.23 16.22 4.51
C ALA A 218 18.36 15.20 4.76
N ARG A 219 19.41 15.22 3.93
CA ARG A 219 20.56 14.33 4.09
C ARG A 219 21.41 14.63 5.33
N LEU A 220 21.58 15.91 5.66
CA LEU A 220 22.24 16.34 6.89
C LEU A 220 21.41 15.94 8.12
N ALA A 221 20.08 16.11 8.05
CA ALA A 221 19.17 15.66 9.10
C ALA A 221 19.25 14.15 9.32
N TYR A 222 19.32 13.36 8.25
CA TYR A 222 19.54 11.92 8.36
C TYR A 222 20.87 11.61 9.07
N ALA A 223 21.97 12.22 8.63
CA ALA A 223 23.30 11.95 9.19
C ALA A 223 23.44 12.38 10.67
N ALA A 224 22.69 13.39 11.10
CA ALA A 224 22.64 13.81 12.50
C ALA A 224 21.98 12.77 13.42
N HIS A 225 21.09 11.95 12.88
CA HIS A 225 20.36 10.96 13.65
C HIS A 225 20.86 9.55 13.42
N ILE A 226 21.40 9.20 12.26
CA ILE A 226 21.65 7.82 11.89
C ILE A 226 23.04 7.67 11.26
N PRO A 227 23.83 6.65 11.66
CA PRO A 227 25.15 6.42 11.10
C PRO A 227 25.13 6.27 9.58
N GLU A 228 26.13 6.89 8.94
CA GLU A 228 26.29 6.95 7.49
C GLU A 228 26.27 5.59 6.80
N LYS A 229 26.81 4.55 7.45
CA LYS A 229 26.90 3.18 6.90
C LYS A 229 25.54 2.55 6.54
N PHE A 230 24.46 3.05 7.14
CA PHE A 230 23.10 2.56 6.90
C PHE A 230 22.40 3.31 5.76
N TYR A 231 22.99 4.37 5.20
CA TYR A 231 22.40 5.10 4.10
C TYR A 231 22.61 4.37 2.76
N ALA A 232 21.52 3.99 2.09
CA ALA A 232 21.58 3.33 0.79
C ALA A 232 21.18 4.25 -0.39
N GLY A 233 20.47 5.34 -0.12
CA GLY A 233 20.06 6.28 -1.16
C GLY A 233 18.94 7.20 -0.70
N MET A 234 18.60 8.18 -1.54
CA MET A 234 17.49 9.08 -1.30
C MET A 234 16.81 9.46 -2.60
N THR A 235 15.49 9.42 -2.60
CA THR A 235 14.62 9.83 -3.70
C THR A 235 13.74 10.97 -3.23
N GLU A 236 13.46 11.90 -4.13
CA GLU A 236 12.57 13.04 -3.86
C GLU A 236 11.23 12.84 -4.56
N MET A 237 10.16 13.24 -3.90
CA MET A 237 8.85 13.47 -4.52
C MET A 237 8.13 14.65 -3.87
N SER A 238 7.03 15.09 -4.47
CA SER A 238 6.16 16.10 -3.83
C SER A 238 5.33 15.48 -2.70
N VAL A 239 4.99 16.31 -1.72
CA VAL A 239 4.05 15.98 -0.63
C VAL A 239 2.69 15.56 -1.19
N GLU A 240 2.28 16.12 -2.33
CA GLU A 240 1.03 15.75 -2.98
C GLU A 240 1.11 14.37 -3.61
N GLN A 241 2.20 14.02 -4.30
CA GLN A 241 2.41 12.65 -4.81
C GLN A 241 2.39 11.65 -3.65
N LEU A 242 3.02 12.00 -2.53
CA LEU A 242 2.94 11.20 -1.31
C LEU A 242 1.50 11.05 -0.81
N LYS A 243 0.72 12.14 -0.72
CA LYS A 243 -0.71 12.08 -0.33
C LYS A 243 -1.54 11.19 -1.25
N ALA A 244 -1.28 11.23 -2.56
CA ALA A 244 -1.97 10.37 -3.52
C ALA A 244 -1.60 8.89 -3.34
N LEU A 245 -0.33 8.56 -3.12
CA LEU A 245 0.10 7.19 -2.80
C LEU A 245 -0.51 6.66 -1.49
N LEU A 246 -0.75 7.56 -0.54
CA LEU A 246 -1.42 7.23 0.73
C LEU A 246 -2.95 7.24 0.64
N ASN A 247 -3.52 7.50 -0.54
CA ASN A 247 -4.95 7.61 -0.78
C ASN A 247 -5.65 8.67 0.12
N LEU A 248 -4.93 9.75 0.44
CA LEU A 248 -5.40 10.84 1.33
C LEU A 248 -6.02 12.02 0.57
N GLU A 249 -5.79 12.11 -0.73
CA GLU A 249 -6.44 13.05 -1.64
C GLU A 249 -7.15 12.25 -2.74
N PRO A 250 -8.36 12.65 -3.19
CA PRO A 250 -8.86 12.14 -4.45
C PRO A 250 -7.81 12.43 -5.51
N THR A 251 -7.43 11.41 -6.29
CA THR A 251 -6.36 11.41 -7.32
C THR A 251 -6.46 12.59 -8.32
N VAL A 252 -7.58 13.31 -8.30
CA VAL A 252 -7.93 14.51 -9.05
C VAL A 252 -7.18 15.78 -8.62
N GLU A 253 -6.79 15.94 -7.35
CA GLU A 253 -6.00 17.14 -6.93
C GLU A 253 -4.51 17.03 -7.30
N LEU A 254 -3.96 15.81 -7.35
CA LEU A 254 -2.61 15.55 -7.86
C LEU A 254 -2.43 16.04 -9.32
N LEU A 255 -3.48 15.91 -10.12
CA LEU A 255 -3.53 16.41 -11.50
C LEU A 255 -3.56 17.95 -11.59
N LYS A 256 -3.97 18.64 -10.53
CA LYS A 256 -4.09 20.11 -10.52
C LYS A 256 -2.81 20.79 -10.06
N THR A 257 -2.02 20.15 -9.22
CA THR A 257 -0.82 20.74 -8.62
C THR A 257 0.48 20.41 -9.36
N LEU A 258 0.47 19.35 -10.17
CA LEU A 258 1.38 19.20 -11.32
C LEU A 258 1.23 20.36 -12.33
N VAL A 259 0.20 21.21 -12.19
CA VAL A 259 -0.11 22.35 -13.04
C VAL A 259 -0.09 23.68 -12.22
N ARG A 260 1.09 24.32 -12.14
CA ARG A 260 1.38 25.79 -11.90
C ARG A 260 1.83 26.27 -10.50
N PRO A 261 2.61 27.39 -10.41
CA PRO A 261 2.17 28.76 -10.74
C PRO A 261 2.84 29.37 -12.00
N THR A 262 2.08 30.09 -12.82
CA THR A 262 2.61 31.18 -13.67
C THR A 262 1.71 32.40 -13.55
N VAL A 263 2.37 33.55 -13.42
CA VAL A 263 1.82 34.91 -13.33
C VAL A 263 0.90 35.20 -14.53
N GLY A 264 -0.22 35.86 -14.25
CA GLY A 264 -1.37 35.95 -15.14
C GLY A 264 -1.21 36.88 -16.35
N PHE A 265 -2.15 36.70 -17.30
CA PHE A 265 -2.73 37.73 -18.16
C PHE A 265 -4.10 37.22 -18.67
N ASP A 266 -4.95 38.18 -19.06
CA ASP A 266 -6.42 38.12 -19.13
C ASP A 266 -7.08 37.05 -20.04
N ALA A 267 -8.35 36.77 -19.71
CA ALA A 267 -9.24 35.73 -20.28
C ALA A 267 -9.77 36.03 -21.70
N PRO A 268 -10.33 35.00 -22.38
CA PRO A 268 -11.66 35.20 -22.99
C PRO A 268 -12.67 34.05 -22.84
N THR A 269 -13.80 34.42 -22.21
CA THR A 269 -15.24 34.15 -22.47
C THR A 269 -15.82 32.78 -22.93
N ASP A 270 -16.74 32.27 -22.09
CA ASP A 270 -18.10 31.69 -22.24
C ASP A 270 -18.59 30.89 -23.46
N ALA A 271 -17.87 30.80 -24.58
CA ALA A 271 -18.37 30.10 -25.77
C ALA A 271 -18.07 28.57 -25.77
N VAL A 272 -17.17 28.09 -24.92
CA VAL A 272 -16.65 26.71 -25.02
C VAL A 272 -17.38 25.71 -24.11
N LEU A 273 -18.21 26.20 -23.18
CA LEU A 273 -18.91 25.39 -22.16
C LEU A 273 -20.09 24.53 -22.67
N ARG A 274 -20.34 24.41 -23.98
CA ARG A 274 -21.51 23.69 -24.49
C ARG A 274 -21.19 22.80 -25.69
N ALA A 275 -20.71 21.59 -25.41
CA ALA A 275 -21.05 20.38 -26.16
C ALA A 275 -20.48 19.15 -25.45
N PHE A 276 -21.29 18.53 -24.60
CA PHE A 276 -20.99 17.29 -23.91
C PHE A 276 -21.14 16.08 -24.86
N ASP A 277 -20.21 15.13 -24.68
CA ASP A 277 -20.39 13.67 -24.70
C ASP A 277 -20.54 12.89 -26.03
N ARG A 278 -19.67 11.88 -26.18
CA ARG A 278 -19.95 10.49 -26.62
C ARG A 278 -18.65 9.68 -26.75
N HIS A 279 -18.44 8.77 -25.78
CA HIS A 279 -17.75 7.46 -25.84
C HIS A 279 -16.59 7.28 -26.84
N MET A 280 -15.33 7.25 -26.34
CA MET A 280 -14.19 6.50 -26.89
C MET A 280 -13.15 6.23 -25.79
N SER A 281 -12.55 5.04 -25.77
CA SER A 281 -11.48 4.62 -24.85
C SER A 281 -10.07 5.09 -25.29
N LYS A 282 -9.15 5.21 -24.31
CA LYS A 282 -7.67 5.32 -24.34
C LYS A 282 -6.99 6.72 -24.36
N VAL A 283 -5.96 6.81 -23.50
CA VAL A 283 -5.05 7.92 -23.12
C VAL A 283 -5.69 9.02 -22.25
N VAL A 284 -5.19 9.16 -21.01
CA VAL A 284 -5.63 10.20 -20.05
C VAL A 284 -5.06 11.56 -20.48
N LYS A 285 -5.95 12.51 -20.80
CA LYS A 285 -5.63 13.89 -21.21
C LYS A 285 -5.63 14.84 -20.01
N ALA A 286 -4.60 15.68 -19.87
CA ALA A 286 -4.67 16.92 -19.10
C ALA A 286 -5.18 18.08 -19.99
N GLY A 287 -6.21 18.80 -19.56
CA GLY A 287 -6.82 19.93 -20.27
C GLY A 287 -6.08 21.25 -20.03
N THR A 288 -5.98 22.09 -21.06
CA THR A 288 -4.90 23.06 -21.30
C THR A 288 -5.03 24.45 -20.65
N ALA A 289 -3.87 24.99 -20.25
CA ALA A 289 -3.27 26.16 -20.90
C ALA A 289 -1.75 25.90 -21.03
N GLY A 290 -1.37 25.33 -22.19
CA GLY A 290 -0.11 24.64 -22.45
C GLY A 290 -0.31 23.12 -22.40
N ASP A 291 -0.22 22.46 -23.56
CA ASP A 291 -0.30 21.01 -23.66
C ASP A 291 0.98 20.42 -23.07
N GLU A 292 0.93 19.73 -21.92
CA GLU A 292 2.12 19.26 -21.19
C GLU A 292 2.95 18.25 -22.00
N ARG A 293 2.31 17.62 -22.99
CA ARG A 293 2.89 16.58 -23.86
C ARG A 293 3.46 15.42 -23.06
N TYR A 294 2.87 15.16 -21.90
CA TYR A 294 3.19 14.07 -21.00
C TYR A 294 2.52 12.78 -21.49
N VAL A 295 3.29 11.70 -21.58
CA VAL A 295 2.80 10.38 -21.94
C VAL A 295 3.38 9.36 -20.96
N LEU A 296 2.50 8.74 -20.17
CA LEU A 296 2.83 7.58 -19.35
C LEU A 296 2.28 6.33 -20.03
N GLY A 297 3.09 5.28 -20.08
CA GLY A 297 2.70 4.04 -20.70
C GLY A 297 3.47 2.85 -20.18
N ILE A 298 2.89 1.68 -20.42
CA ILE A 298 3.49 0.38 -20.19
C ILE A 298 4.54 0.15 -21.26
N VAL A 299 5.75 -0.21 -20.83
CA VAL A 299 6.84 -0.63 -21.71
C VAL A 299 6.86 -2.15 -21.82
N LEU A 300 6.76 -2.84 -20.68
CA LEU A 300 6.76 -4.30 -20.62
C LEU A 300 6.01 -4.80 -19.38
N GLU A 301 5.13 -5.79 -19.57
CA GLU A 301 4.39 -6.45 -18.49
C GLU A 301 4.95 -7.84 -18.22
N PRO A 302 5.13 -8.24 -16.95
CA PRO A 302 5.53 -9.59 -16.60
C PRO A 302 4.40 -10.59 -16.84
N ASP A 303 4.77 -11.80 -17.25
CA ASP A 303 3.87 -12.95 -17.41
C ASP A 303 2.69 -12.70 -18.37
N VAL A 304 2.85 -11.75 -19.29
CA VAL A 304 1.91 -11.44 -20.36
C VAL A 304 2.58 -11.72 -21.70
N VAL A 305 1.87 -12.44 -22.57
CA VAL A 305 2.34 -12.73 -23.93
C VAL A 305 2.29 -11.43 -24.74
N ASP A 306 3.44 -11.04 -25.28
CA ASP A 306 3.57 -9.83 -26.09
C ASP A 306 3.16 -10.05 -27.57
N ALA A 307 3.29 -9.00 -28.39
CA ALA A 307 2.94 -9.05 -29.81
C ALA A 307 3.87 -9.96 -30.66
N GLN A 308 5.00 -10.37 -30.11
CA GLN A 308 5.99 -11.27 -30.71
C GLN A 308 5.81 -12.71 -30.21
N ASN A 309 4.80 -12.95 -29.37
CA ASN A 309 4.49 -14.23 -28.75
C ASN A 309 5.60 -14.71 -27.79
N ASP A 310 6.26 -13.76 -27.12
CA ASP A 310 7.21 -13.98 -26.04
C ASP A 310 6.60 -13.55 -24.70
N THR A 311 7.14 -14.09 -23.62
CA THR A 311 6.76 -13.77 -22.23
C THR A 311 8.02 -13.56 -21.42
N TYR A 312 7.98 -12.61 -20.49
CA TYR A 312 9.11 -12.25 -19.63
C TYR A 312 8.71 -12.37 -18.17
N SER A 313 9.62 -12.83 -17.31
CA SER A 313 9.40 -12.83 -15.86
C SER A 313 9.53 -11.41 -15.28
N ALA A 314 9.00 -11.17 -14.08
CA ALA A 314 9.16 -9.89 -13.39
C ALA A 314 10.63 -9.50 -13.15
N GLU A 315 11.52 -10.49 -12.94
CA GLU A 315 12.95 -10.28 -12.82
C GLU A 315 13.58 -9.85 -14.15
N GLU A 316 13.16 -10.45 -15.27
CA GLU A 316 13.64 -10.08 -16.62
C GLU A 316 13.17 -8.69 -17.02
N VAL A 317 11.91 -8.35 -16.73
CA VAL A 317 11.36 -6.99 -16.92
C VAL A 317 12.16 -5.97 -16.12
N ARG A 318 12.44 -6.27 -14.85
CA ARG A 318 13.24 -5.39 -13.98
C ARG A 318 14.67 -5.23 -14.48
N ALA A 319 15.33 -6.32 -14.87
CA ALA A 319 16.68 -6.26 -15.40
C ALA A 319 16.75 -5.44 -16.69
N ALA A 320 15.76 -5.59 -17.58
CA ALA A 320 15.66 -4.81 -18.80
C ALA A 320 15.47 -3.31 -18.53
N GLU A 321 14.61 -2.95 -17.57
CA GLU A 321 14.40 -1.56 -17.16
C GLU A 321 15.68 -0.93 -16.61
N HIS A 322 16.35 -1.61 -15.67
CA HIS A 322 17.57 -1.12 -15.04
C HIS A 322 18.69 -0.94 -16.08
N VAL A 323 18.91 -1.92 -16.95
CA VAL A 323 19.91 -1.83 -18.03
C VAL A 323 19.58 -0.70 -19.01
N PHE A 324 18.30 -0.52 -19.35
CA PHE A 324 17.88 0.60 -20.18
C PHE A 324 18.22 1.95 -19.53
N MET A 325 17.96 2.10 -18.24
CA MET A 325 18.23 3.32 -17.48
C MET A 325 19.72 3.57 -17.22
N GLU A 326 20.52 2.52 -17.08
CA GLU A 326 21.97 2.62 -16.89
C GLU A 326 22.68 2.96 -18.21
N GLU A 327 22.38 2.23 -19.29
CA GLU A 327 23.25 2.18 -20.46
C GLU A 327 22.67 2.85 -21.72
N TYR A 328 21.35 2.89 -21.86
CA TYR A 328 20.71 3.23 -23.14
C TYR A 328 20.02 4.60 -23.10
N ARG A 329 18.92 4.73 -22.34
CA ARG A 329 18.10 5.97 -22.20
C ARG A 329 17.76 6.68 -23.52
N ASN A 330 17.89 6.00 -24.64
CA ASN A 330 17.65 6.53 -25.96
C ASN A 330 16.26 6.08 -26.44
N LEU A 331 15.51 7.01 -27.02
CA LEU A 331 14.14 6.75 -27.47
C LEU A 331 14.10 6.69 -28.98
N GLY A 332 13.49 5.64 -29.52
CA GLY A 332 13.31 5.42 -30.94
C GLY A 332 11.87 5.68 -31.39
N PHE A 333 11.71 6.19 -32.61
CA PHE A 333 10.43 6.21 -33.32
C PHE A 333 10.37 5.01 -34.27
N MET A 334 9.39 4.12 -34.05
CA MET A 334 9.09 2.96 -34.91
C MET A 334 10.30 2.03 -35.17
N HIS A 335 11.25 1.94 -34.23
CA HIS A 335 12.51 1.18 -34.37
C HIS A 335 13.36 1.58 -35.59
N LYS A 336 13.15 2.78 -36.16
CA LYS A 336 13.81 3.24 -37.39
C LYS A 336 14.66 4.49 -37.19
N GLN A 337 14.26 5.37 -36.29
CA GLN A 337 14.90 6.66 -36.08
C GLN A 337 15.04 6.97 -34.60
N MET A 338 16.16 7.57 -34.21
CA MET A 338 16.36 8.05 -32.84
C MET A 338 15.70 9.41 -32.65
N VAL A 339 14.96 9.56 -31.56
CA VAL A 339 14.20 10.78 -31.19
C VAL A 339 14.49 11.24 -29.75
N THR A 340 15.60 10.81 -29.16
CA THR A 340 16.04 11.21 -27.79
C THR A 340 16.19 12.73 -27.60
N GLY A 341 16.31 13.49 -28.70
CA GLY A 341 16.27 14.97 -28.69
C GLY A 341 14.84 15.52 -28.54
N ASP A 342 13.89 14.87 -29.19
CA ASP A 342 12.51 15.28 -29.40
C ASP A 342 11.54 14.69 -28.38
N VAL A 343 12.00 13.72 -27.59
CA VAL A 343 11.26 13.08 -26.49
C VAL A 343 12.20 12.92 -25.30
N LYS A 344 11.77 13.35 -24.11
CA LYS A 344 12.57 13.28 -22.87
C LYS A 344 11.93 12.31 -21.88
N ILE A 345 12.71 11.39 -21.32
CA ILE A 345 12.27 10.55 -20.21
C ILE A 345 12.12 11.44 -18.97
N LEU A 346 10.97 11.36 -18.32
CA LEU A 346 10.68 12.04 -17.06
C LEU A 346 10.76 11.07 -15.89
N GLU A 347 10.21 9.86 -16.08
CA GLU A 347 10.15 8.81 -15.06
C GLU A 347 10.31 7.45 -15.74
N SER A 348 10.98 6.52 -15.06
CA SER A 348 11.03 5.09 -15.43
C SER A 348 11.10 4.30 -14.13
N TYR A 349 10.20 3.35 -13.95
CA TYR A 349 10.16 2.56 -12.73
C TYR A 349 9.40 1.23 -12.92
N ILE A 350 9.66 0.32 -11.99
CA ILE A 350 8.91 -0.93 -11.83
C ILE A 350 7.74 -0.70 -10.89
N ALA A 351 6.53 -1.09 -11.31
CA ALA A 351 5.32 -1.03 -10.50
C ALA A 351 5.51 -1.82 -9.19
N PRO A 352 5.45 -1.17 -8.01
CA PRO A 352 5.77 -1.83 -6.74
C PRO A 352 4.61 -2.72 -6.23
N VAL A 353 3.40 -2.45 -6.68
CA VAL A 353 2.15 -3.14 -6.34
C VAL A 353 1.24 -3.16 -7.57
N ASP A 354 0.16 -3.95 -7.50
CA ASP A 354 -0.93 -3.86 -8.46
C ASP A 354 -1.70 -2.55 -8.25
N PHE A 355 -2.04 -1.84 -9.33
CA PHE A 355 -2.87 -0.64 -9.25
C PHE A 355 -3.61 -0.37 -10.56
N ALA A 356 -4.70 0.41 -10.48
CA ALA A 356 -5.43 0.86 -11.65
C ALA A 356 -4.94 2.23 -12.12
N MET A 357 -4.71 2.37 -13.41
CA MET A 357 -4.37 3.63 -14.09
C MET A 357 -5.46 3.94 -15.12
N GLY A 358 -6.49 4.66 -14.69
CA GLY A 358 -7.73 4.76 -15.46
C GLY A 358 -8.39 3.39 -15.59
N ASP A 359 -8.66 2.96 -16.83
CA ASP A 359 -9.23 1.63 -17.14
C ASP A 359 -8.18 0.52 -17.29
N ILE A 360 -6.89 0.85 -17.12
CA ILE A 360 -5.78 -0.10 -17.30
C ILE A 360 -5.39 -0.63 -15.93
N ASN A 361 -5.46 -1.94 -15.73
CA ASN A 361 -4.91 -2.60 -14.55
C ASN A 361 -3.42 -2.85 -14.77
N VAL A 362 -2.58 -2.21 -13.97
CA VAL A 362 -1.14 -2.40 -13.96
C VAL A 362 -0.78 -3.42 -12.90
N LYS A 363 -0.10 -4.50 -13.30
CA LYS A 363 0.41 -5.52 -12.36
C LYS A 363 1.72 -5.06 -11.72
N LYS A 364 1.96 -5.48 -10.49
CA LYS A 364 3.26 -5.43 -9.83
C LYS A 364 4.32 -6.05 -10.74
N GLY A 365 5.49 -5.41 -10.82
CA GLY A 365 6.58 -5.84 -11.70
C GLY A 365 6.52 -5.26 -13.12
N THR A 366 5.42 -4.58 -13.50
CA THR A 366 5.31 -3.90 -14.80
C THR A 366 6.29 -2.75 -14.91
N TRP A 367 7.00 -2.64 -16.02
CA TRP A 367 7.82 -1.48 -16.34
C TRP A 367 6.96 -0.38 -16.94
N LEU A 368 6.91 0.75 -16.24
CA LEU A 368 6.27 1.99 -16.66
C LEU A 368 7.31 3.05 -17.01
N MET A 369 7.03 3.83 -18.06
CA MET A 369 7.85 4.96 -18.45
C MET A 369 6.99 6.17 -18.79
N ALA A 370 7.37 7.31 -18.23
CA ALA A 370 6.80 8.62 -18.54
C ALA A 370 7.76 9.41 -19.42
N VAL A 371 7.23 10.05 -20.47
CA VAL A 371 8.00 10.90 -21.36
C VAL A 371 7.31 12.24 -21.62
N ARG A 372 8.12 13.26 -21.92
CA ARG A 372 7.68 14.54 -22.48
C ARG A 372 8.01 14.57 -23.96
N VAL A 373 7.00 14.70 -24.81
CA VAL A 373 7.16 14.80 -26.26
C VAL A 373 7.35 16.26 -26.65
N LEU A 374 8.55 16.65 -27.06
CA LEU A 374 8.86 18.03 -27.43
C LEU A 374 8.47 18.34 -28.88
N ASP A 375 8.57 17.38 -29.79
CA ASP A 375 8.25 17.60 -31.21
C ASP A 375 6.74 17.69 -31.49
N ASP A 376 6.35 18.68 -32.29
CA ASP A 376 4.96 18.97 -32.67
C ASP A 376 4.34 17.89 -33.57
N GLY A 377 5.15 17.23 -34.39
CA GLY A 377 4.72 16.15 -35.29
C GLY A 377 4.39 14.88 -34.52
N LEU A 378 5.32 14.42 -33.68
CA LEU A 378 5.13 13.30 -32.76
C LEU A 378 3.96 13.55 -31.83
N TRP A 379 3.86 14.78 -31.29
CA TRP A 379 2.78 15.12 -30.39
C TRP A 379 1.40 15.12 -31.07
N ARG A 380 1.31 15.55 -32.34
CA ARG A 380 0.09 15.37 -33.14
C ARG A 380 -0.28 13.91 -33.33
N GLN A 381 0.69 13.03 -33.58
CA GLN A 381 0.45 11.60 -33.74
C GLN A 381 -0.01 10.93 -32.44
N VAL A 382 0.52 11.34 -31.29
CA VAL A 382 -0.01 10.90 -29.98
C VAL A 382 -1.47 11.34 -29.84
N LYS A 383 -1.77 12.62 -30.07
CA LYS A 383 -3.14 13.17 -29.94
C LYS A 383 -4.15 12.55 -30.90
N SER A 384 -3.72 12.13 -32.09
CA SER A 384 -4.59 11.47 -33.07
C SER A 384 -4.69 9.95 -32.87
N GLY A 385 -4.00 9.37 -31.88
CA GLY A 385 -3.92 7.92 -31.68
C GLY A 385 -3.09 7.19 -32.73
N GLY A 386 -2.25 7.89 -33.50
CA GLY A 386 -1.30 7.29 -34.44
C GLY A 386 -0.08 6.66 -33.75
N LEU A 387 0.20 7.06 -32.50
CA LEU A 387 1.14 6.40 -31.60
C LEU A 387 0.40 5.90 -30.37
N THR A 388 0.43 4.58 -30.14
CA THR A 388 -0.48 3.92 -29.19
C THR A 388 0.23 3.23 -28.02
N GLY A 389 1.57 3.20 -28.00
CA GLY A 389 2.31 2.54 -26.92
C GLY A 389 3.81 2.57 -27.11
N PHE A 390 4.53 2.12 -26.09
CA PHE A 390 5.96 1.88 -26.14
C PHE A 390 6.26 0.48 -26.67
N SER A 391 7.47 0.29 -27.17
CA SER A 391 7.96 -1.01 -27.62
C SER A 391 9.45 -1.08 -27.33
N ILE A 392 9.87 -2.21 -26.77
CA ILE A 392 11.28 -2.46 -26.51
C ILE A 392 12.01 -2.83 -27.80
N GLY A 393 13.21 -2.26 -27.98
CA GLY A 393 14.14 -2.67 -29.02
C GLY A 393 15.41 -3.19 -28.35
N GLY A 394 15.75 -4.46 -28.56
CA GLY A 394 16.88 -5.11 -27.90
C GLY A 394 17.10 -6.54 -28.38
N SER A 395 18.14 -7.18 -27.85
CA SER A 395 18.47 -8.57 -28.12
C SER A 395 18.23 -9.41 -26.87
N ALA A 396 17.50 -10.51 -27.01
CA ALA A 396 17.28 -11.49 -25.95
C ALA A 396 17.57 -12.91 -26.45
N VAL A 397 17.88 -13.83 -25.54
CA VAL A 397 18.01 -15.26 -25.85
C VAL A 397 16.68 -15.93 -25.54
N ARG A 398 15.97 -16.38 -26.58
CA ARG A 398 14.73 -17.13 -26.42
C ARG A 398 15.04 -18.55 -25.93
N LYS A 399 14.42 -18.97 -24.82
CA LYS A 399 14.41 -20.38 -24.43
C LYS A 399 13.25 -21.08 -25.16
N PRO A 400 13.47 -22.23 -25.81
CA PRO A 400 12.38 -23.05 -26.32
C PRO A 400 11.41 -23.38 -25.20
N ALA A 401 10.11 -23.41 -25.52
CA ALA A 401 9.07 -23.85 -24.60
C ALA A 401 9.28 -25.31 -24.13
#